data_AF-A0A936CL87-F1
#
_entry.id   AF-A0A936CL87-F1
#
_cell.length_a   1.000
_cell.length_b   1.000
_cell.length_c   1.000
_cell.angle_alpha   90.00
_cell.angle_beta   90.00
_cell.angle_gamma   90.00
#
_symmetry.space_group_name_H-M   'P 1'
#
loop_
_entity.id
_entity.type
_entity.pdbx_description
1 polymer ?
#
loop_
_entity_poly.entity_id
_entity_poly.type
_entity_poly.pdbx_seq_one_letter_code
_entity_poly.pdbx_strand_id
1 'polypeptide(L)'
;MIDAPETLQPFVPHADGDAGNGNAISLSLADLLPDSGGAIVIEGDGLDLSVRIMTDEPVIDAGVIDSLVTATGEDVSGHAFFAFSNGTTLYAPRELDLLIVNLDI
;
A
#
# COMPACT_ATOMS: atom_id res chain seq x y z
N MET A 1 -41.66 13.61 -40.37
CA MET A 1 -40.33 14.25 -40.32
C MET A 1 -39.92 14.16 -38.86
N ILE A 2 -39.17 13.12 -38.53
CA ILE A 2 -38.82 12.74 -37.15
C ILE A 2 -37.48 13.39 -36.85
N ASP A 3 -37.49 14.42 -36.02
CA ASP A 3 -36.31 14.85 -35.29
C ASP A 3 -36.12 13.82 -34.16
N ALA A 4 -35.07 13.00 -34.30
CA ALA A 4 -34.69 12.05 -33.27
C ALA A 4 -34.20 12.83 -32.04
N PRO A 5 -34.64 12.50 -30.81
CA PRO A 5 -34.01 13.04 -29.63
C PRO A 5 -32.57 12.54 -29.59
N GLU A 6 -31.66 13.47 -29.32
CA GLU A 6 -30.24 13.19 -29.11
C GLU A 6 -30.09 11.91 -28.31
N THR A 7 -29.38 10.93 -28.89
CA THR A 7 -28.84 9.81 -28.15
C THR A 7 -27.94 10.42 -27.08
N LEU A 8 -28.51 10.64 -25.90
CA LEU A 8 -27.77 10.61 -24.65
C LEU A 8 -27.09 9.25 -24.68
N GLN A 9 -25.82 9.26 -25.05
CA GLN A 9 -25.01 8.07 -24.99
C GLN A 9 -25.20 7.50 -23.59
N PRO A 10 -25.40 6.18 -23.44
CA PRO A 10 -25.29 5.60 -22.11
C PRO A 10 -23.93 6.06 -21.60
N PHE A 11 -23.91 6.68 -20.43
CA PHE A 11 -22.69 6.73 -19.66
C PHE A 11 -22.21 5.28 -19.66
N VAL A 12 -21.17 4.97 -20.42
CA VAL A 12 -20.43 3.76 -20.17
C VAL A 12 -19.75 4.08 -18.84
N PRO A 13 -20.12 3.46 -17.71
CA PRO A 13 -19.20 3.50 -16.59
C PRO A 13 -17.91 2.92 -17.17
N HIS A 14 -16.85 3.73 -17.22
CA HIS A 14 -15.52 3.17 -17.35
C HIS A 14 -15.37 2.26 -16.14
N ALA A 15 -15.62 0.96 -16.35
CA ALA A 15 -15.28 -0.05 -15.39
C ALA A 15 -13.75 -0.12 -15.40
N ASP A 16 -13.11 0.71 -14.59
CA ASP A 16 -11.89 0.32 -13.89
C ASP A 16 -11.85 1.14 -12.60
N GLY A 17 -12.32 0.53 -11.51
CA GLY A 17 -12.55 1.22 -10.24
C GLY A 17 -13.80 0.77 -9.48
N ASP A 18 -14.42 -0.36 -9.83
CA ASP A 18 -15.14 -1.12 -8.80
C ASP A 18 -14.09 -1.77 -7.90
N ALA A 19 -13.74 -1.07 -6.83
CA ALA A 19 -13.46 -1.71 -5.56
C ALA A 19 -14.43 -1.07 -4.56
N GLY A 20 -15.71 -1.43 -4.69
CA GLY A 20 -16.66 -1.15 -3.63
C GLY A 20 -16.18 -1.79 -2.32
N ASN A 21 -16.30 -0.99 -1.25
CA ASN A 21 -16.30 -1.39 0.16
C ASN A 21 -14.92 -1.41 0.88
N GLY A 22 -14.58 -0.29 1.53
CA GLY A 22 -13.38 -0.10 2.36
C GLY A 22 -12.24 0.57 1.59
N ASN A 23 -11.62 1.60 2.16
CA ASN A 23 -10.56 2.38 1.52
C ASN A 23 -9.25 1.56 1.53
N ALA A 24 -9.22 0.45 0.80
CA ALA A 24 -8.11 -0.50 0.77
C ALA A 24 -7.24 -0.33 -0.48
N ILE A 25 -5.96 0.01 -0.31
CA ILE A 25 -4.97 0.15 -1.38
C ILE A 25 -4.13 -1.12 -1.44
N SER A 26 -3.96 -1.69 -2.63
CA SER A 26 -3.03 -2.81 -2.86
C SER A 26 -1.82 -2.33 -3.65
N LEU A 27 -0.62 -2.54 -3.10
CA LEU A 27 0.66 -2.13 -3.67
C LEU A 27 1.57 -3.34 -3.78
N SER A 28 2.31 -3.44 -4.87
CA SER A 28 3.34 -4.48 -5.02
C SER A 28 4.64 -4.01 -4.38
N LEU A 29 5.30 -4.85 -3.57
CA LEU A 29 6.59 -4.50 -2.97
C LEU A 29 7.64 -4.15 -4.04
N ALA A 30 7.57 -4.78 -5.22
CA ALA A 30 8.46 -4.50 -6.35
C ALA A 30 8.23 -3.12 -7.01
N ASP A 31 7.05 -2.50 -6.82
CA ASP A 31 6.74 -1.17 -7.32
C ASP A 31 7.17 -0.08 -6.32
N LEU A 32 7.34 -0.46 -5.05
CA LEU A 32 7.80 0.44 -4.01
C LEU A 32 9.32 0.62 -4.10
N LEU A 33 9.75 1.87 -4.18
CA LEU A 33 11.16 2.21 -4.22
C LEU A 33 11.68 2.37 -2.79
N PRO A 34 12.56 1.49 -2.30
CA PRO A 34 13.22 1.69 -1.03
C PRO A 34 14.19 2.87 -1.11
N ASP A 35 14.40 3.52 0.02
CA ASP A 35 15.46 4.51 0.16
C ASP A 35 16.87 3.86 0.09
N SER A 36 17.92 4.68 0.07
CA SER A 36 19.34 4.28 0.13
C SER A 36 19.67 3.26 1.23
N GLY A 37 18.89 3.22 2.31
CA GLY A 37 19.02 2.23 3.39
C GLY A 37 18.21 0.94 3.23
N GLY A 38 17.48 0.75 2.13
CA GLY A 38 16.54 -0.37 1.94
C GLY A 38 15.19 -0.17 2.65
N ALA A 39 14.95 1.02 3.22
CA ALA A 39 13.75 1.32 3.99
C ALA A 39 12.62 1.85 3.10
N ILE A 40 11.41 1.33 3.30
CA ILE A 40 10.17 1.87 2.73
C ILE A 40 9.34 2.38 3.90
N VAL A 41 8.91 3.64 3.89
CA VAL A 41 8.01 4.18 4.90
C VAL A 41 6.64 4.38 4.27
N ILE A 42 5.60 3.83 4.89
CA ILE A 42 4.22 4.07 4.52
C ILE A 42 3.68 5.13 5.45
N GLU A 43 3.47 6.33 4.91
CA GLU A 43 2.73 7.39 5.58
C GLU A 43 1.24 7.21 5.27
N GLY A 44 0.42 7.19 6.31
CA GLY A 44 -1.02 7.04 6.17
C GLY A 44 -1.74 7.71 7.33
N ASP A 45 -2.54 8.71 7.01
CA ASP A 45 -3.36 9.48 7.96
C ASP A 45 -4.83 9.06 7.80
N GLY A 46 -5.13 7.81 8.18
CA GLY A 46 -6.51 7.34 8.13
C GLY A 46 -6.71 5.99 8.79
N LEU A 47 -7.59 5.94 9.79
CA LEU A 47 -8.06 4.70 10.43
C LEU A 47 -8.88 3.83 9.46
N ASP A 48 -9.34 4.42 8.36
CA ASP A 48 -10.14 3.74 7.32
C ASP A 48 -9.27 3.24 6.15
N LEU A 49 -7.97 3.55 6.12
CA LEU A 49 -7.06 3.14 5.05
C LEU A 49 -6.45 1.77 5.36
N SER A 50 -6.83 0.76 4.58
CA SER A 50 -6.15 -0.55 4.60
C SER A 50 -5.10 -0.58 3.50
N VAL A 51 -3.87 -0.99 3.81
CA VAL A 51 -2.79 -1.12 2.82
C VAL A 51 -2.39 -2.58 2.71
N ARG A 52 -2.44 -3.13 1.50
CA ARG A 52 -2.05 -4.49 1.20
C ARG A 52 -0.76 -4.49 0.40
N ILE A 53 0.29 -5.08 0.95
CA ILE A 53 1.58 -5.22 0.30
C ILE A 53 1.67 -6.60 -0.30
N MET A 54 1.55 -6.67 -1.63
CA MET A 54 1.71 -7.88 -2.42
C MET A 54 3.19 -8.12 -2.68
N THR A 55 3.72 -9.26 -2.26
CA THR A 55 5.15 -9.56 -2.41
C THR A 55 5.35 -11.03 -2.70
N ASP A 56 6.36 -11.36 -3.50
CA ASP A 56 6.87 -12.74 -3.61
C ASP A 56 7.86 -13.05 -2.47
N GLU A 57 8.48 -11.99 -1.93
CA GLU A 57 9.50 -12.11 -0.89
C GLU A 57 8.87 -12.45 0.47
N PRO A 58 9.37 -13.48 1.18
CA PRO A 58 8.91 -13.78 2.52
C PRO A 58 9.38 -12.72 3.51
N VAL A 59 8.54 -12.45 4.50
CA VAL A 59 8.92 -11.66 5.68
C VAL A 59 9.80 -12.53 6.57
N ILE A 60 11.05 -12.11 6.75
CA ILE A 60 12.04 -12.84 7.56
C ILE A 60 12.10 -12.32 9.01
N ASP A 61 11.66 -11.08 9.23
CA ASP A 61 11.59 -10.48 10.56
C ASP A 61 10.46 -9.44 10.61
N ALA A 62 9.79 -9.33 11.75
CA ALA A 62 8.73 -8.35 11.94
C ALA A 62 8.61 -7.95 13.41
N GLY A 63 8.26 -6.69 13.65
CA GLY A 63 8.09 -6.19 15.00
C GLY A 63 7.70 -4.73 15.05
N VAL A 64 8.02 -4.09 16.16
CA VAL A 64 7.82 -2.65 16.37
C VAL A 64 9.16 -2.03 16.72
N ILE A 65 9.50 -0.94 16.05
CA ILE A 65 10.70 -0.17 16.34
C ILE A 65 10.45 0.72 17.55
N ASP A 66 11.40 0.72 18.49
CA ASP A 66 11.34 1.60 19.66
C ASP A 66 11.70 3.04 19.28
N SER A 67 12.87 3.25 18.68
CA SER A 67 13.23 4.53 18.08
C SER A 67 14.26 4.36 16.95
N LEU A 68 13.95 4.88 15.76
CA LEU A 68 14.81 4.83 14.57
C LEU A 68 14.46 5.99 13.64
N VAL A 69 15.50 6.62 13.08
CA VAL A 69 15.37 7.55 11.97
C VAL A 69 15.92 6.86 10.72
N THR A 70 15.13 6.82 9.64
CA THR A 70 15.54 6.20 8.38
C THR A 70 16.67 6.99 7.72
N ALA A 71 17.27 6.42 6.67
CA ALA A 71 18.32 7.11 5.91
C ALA A 71 17.82 8.36 5.17
N THR A 72 16.51 8.50 4.92
CA THR A 72 15.90 9.76 4.43
C THR A 72 15.77 10.83 5.52
N GLY A 73 15.94 10.48 6.80
CA GLY A 73 15.67 11.37 7.92
C GLY A 73 14.24 11.26 8.48
N GLU A 74 13.47 10.25 8.10
CA GLU A 74 12.10 10.04 8.60
C GLU A 74 12.10 9.37 9.97
N ASP A 75 11.35 9.89 10.93
CA ASP A 75 11.21 9.28 12.24
C ASP A 75 10.16 8.16 12.20
N VAL A 76 10.63 6.92 12.30
CA VAL A 76 9.77 5.73 12.34
C VAL A 76 9.71 5.13 13.75
N SER A 77 9.97 5.95 14.77
CA SER A 77 9.84 5.56 16.16
C SER A 77 8.40 5.11 16.45
N GLY A 78 8.23 3.95 17.09
CA GLY A 78 6.92 3.35 17.36
C GLY A 78 6.21 2.72 16.15
N HIS A 79 6.80 2.72 14.96
CA HIS A 79 6.22 2.11 13.77
C HIS A 79 6.40 0.59 13.79
N ALA A 80 5.44 -0.12 13.21
CA ALA A 80 5.61 -1.53 12.87
C ALA A 80 6.61 -1.66 11.72
N PHE A 81 7.51 -2.63 11.80
CA PHE A 81 8.46 -2.93 10.74
C PHE A 81 8.34 -4.37 10.26
N PHE A 82 8.62 -4.58 8.98
CA PHE A 82 8.60 -5.87 8.31
C PHE A 82 9.82 -5.96 7.39
N ALA A 83 10.77 -6.81 7.73
CA ALA A 83 11.96 -7.06 6.93
C ALA A 83 11.71 -8.23 5.98
N PHE A 84 12.00 -8.01 4.70
CA PHE A 84 11.86 -8.99 3.62
C PHE A 84 13.21 -9.61 3.28
N SER A 85 13.20 -10.82 2.73
CA SER A 85 14.40 -11.56 2.34
C SER A 85 15.29 -10.81 1.33
N ASN A 86 14.70 -9.99 0.45
CA ASN A 86 15.41 -9.15 -0.51
C ASN A 86 16.24 -8.00 0.11
N GLY A 87 16.21 -7.84 1.45
CA GLY A 87 16.92 -6.77 2.16
C GLY A 87 16.12 -5.48 2.32
N THR A 88 14.88 -5.44 1.82
CA THR A 88 13.95 -4.34 2.02
C THR A 88 13.32 -4.41 3.41
N THR A 89 13.13 -3.26 4.07
CA THR A 89 12.37 -3.17 5.32
C THR A 89 11.26 -2.14 5.19
N LEU A 90 10.02 -2.56 5.40
CA LEU A 90 8.86 -1.67 5.37
C LEU A 90 8.48 -1.23 6.77
N TYR A 91 8.28 0.07 6.95
CA TYR A 91 7.86 0.72 8.18
C TYR A 91 6.48 1.34 7.98
N ALA A 92 5.55 1.09 8.90
CA ALA A 92 4.20 1.63 8.86
C ALA A 92 3.70 1.97 10.27
N PRO A 93 2.90 3.03 10.44
CA PRO A 93 2.30 3.35 11.72
C PRO A 93 1.38 2.21 12.17
N ARG A 94 1.37 1.93 13.48
CA ARG A 94 0.60 0.80 14.05
C ARG A 94 -0.91 0.97 13.96
N GLU A 95 -1.36 2.20 13.71
CA GLU A 95 -2.76 2.57 13.56
C GLU A 95 -3.26 2.31 12.14
N LEU A 96 -2.35 2.11 11.18
CA LEU A 96 -2.67 1.75 9.80
C LEU A 96 -2.92 0.25 9.69
N ASP A 97 -4.00 -0.12 9.00
CA ASP A 97 -4.33 -1.51 8.72
C ASP A 97 -3.45 -2.04 7.57
N LEU A 98 -2.22 -2.45 7.91
CA LEU A 98 -1.26 -3.01 6.96
C LEU A 98 -1.35 -4.54 6.93
N LEU A 99 -1.56 -5.10 5.74
CA LEU A 99 -1.55 -6.54 5.48
C LEU A 99 -0.48 -6.89 4.46
N ILE A 100 0.42 -7.81 4.80
CA ILE A 100 1.39 -8.36 3.85
C ILE A 100 0.83 -9.67 3.29
N VAL A 101 0.71 -9.73 1.96
CA VAL A 101 0.20 -10.88 1.22
C VAL A 101 1.36 -11.44 0.42
N ASN A 102 1.82 -12.63 0.78
CA ASN A 102 2.80 -13.34 -0.01
C ASN A 102 2.10 -14.04 -1.20
N LEU A 103 2.64 -13.85 -2.41
CA LEU A 103 2.06 -14.35 -3.67
C LEU A 103 2.58 -15.75 -4.06
N ASP A 104 3.53 -16.33 -3.33
CA ASP A 104 4.01 -17.69 -3.55
C ASP A 104 2.95 -18.70 -3.06
N ILE A 105 2.27 -19.36 -4.02
CA ILE A 105 1.29 -20.44 -3.78
C ILE A 105 1.76 -21.74 -4.45
#